data_AF-A0A6G2QX57-F1
#
_entry.id   AF-A0A6G2QX57-F1
#
_cell.length_a   1.000
_cell.length_b   1.000
_cell.length_c   1.000
_cell.angle_alpha   90.00
_cell.angle_beta   90.00
_cell.angle_gamma   90.00
#
_symmetry.space_group_name_H-M   'P 1'
#
loop_
_entity.id
_entity.type
_entity.pdbx_description
1 polymer ?
#
loop_
_entity_poly.entity_id
_entity_poly.type
_entity_poly.pdbx_seq_one_letter_code
_entity_poly.pdbx_strand_id
1 'polypeptide(L)'
;MVDTMALLHGFTRTPRVRGKATGTASHVRHVPVELPADDEVLLDAPDDVLGPALVGAADGDHTAAADLLAATRRTGAWEHRDRYVRRLAAFARSRPEWLDAW
;
A
#
# COMPACT_ATOMS: atom_id res chain seq x y z
N MET A 1 -48.14 5.43 10.81
CA MET A 1 -47.35 4.21 10.57
C MET A 1 -46.35 4.55 9.47
N VAL A 2 -45.07 4.47 9.82
CA VAL A 2 -43.85 4.66 9.00
C VAL A 2 -43.37 6.10 8.75
N ASP A 3 -42.43 6.50 9.59
CA ASP A 3 -41.39 7.53 9.41
C ASP A 3 -40.66 7.39 8.07
N THR A 4 -40.66 8.45 7.25
CA THR A 4 -39.71 8.57 6.14
C THR A 4 -38.42 9.20 6.68
N MET A 5 -37.46 8.33 6.95
CA MET A 5 -36.14 8.67 7.47
C MET A 5 -35.39 9.61 6.52
N ALA A 6 -34.92 10.70 7.12
CA ALA A 6 -34.02 11.67 6.53
C ALA A 6 -32.76 10.99 5.97
N LEU A 7 -32.48 11.20 4.69
CA LEU A 7 -31.15 10.98 4.12
C LEU A 7 -30.47 12.34 3.96
N LEU A 8 -29.86 12.80 5.05
CA LEU A 8 -28.84 13.84 5.04
C LEU A 8 -27.56 13.24 5.61
N HIS A 9 -26.67 12.78 4.72
CA HIS A 9 -25.25 12.81 5.01
C HIS A 9 -24.54 13.51 3.86
N GLY A 10 -24.46 14.83 4.01
CA GLY A 10 -23.63 15.68 3.18
C GLY A 10 -22.19 15.21 3.26
N PHE A 11 -21.65 14.78 2.12
CA PHE A 11 -20.21 14.71 1.90
C PHE A 11 -19.69 16.15 1.79
N THR A 12 -19.48 16.80 2.94
CA THR A 12 -18.80 18.10 2.98
C THR A 12 -17.32 17.88 2.69
N ARG A 13 -16.95 18.03 1.41
CA ARG A 13 -15.57 18.17 0.95
C ARG A 13 -15.00 19.46 1.55
N THR A 14 -14.05 19.36 2.47
CA THR A 14 -13.34 20.53 2.98
C THR A 14 -12.42 21.12 1.89
N PRO A 15 -12.52 22.41 1.55
CA PRO A 15 -11.52 23.07 0.72
C PRO A 15 -10.30 23.39 1.59
N ARG A 16 -9.10 22.94 1.17
CA ARG A 16 -7.85 23.41 1.80
C ARG A 16 -7.67 24.88 1.46
N VAL A 17 -7.75 25.74 2.47
CA VAL A 17 -7.40 27.16 2.39
C VAL A 17 -5.92 27.27 2.02
N ARG A 18 -5.64 27.74 0.81
CA ARG A 18 -4.29 28.16 0.41
C ARG A 18 -4.01 29.51 1.06
N GLY A 19 -3.50 29.48 2.29
CA GLY A 19 -2.96 30.66 2.95
C GLY A 19 -1.66 31.08 2.28
N LYS A 20 -1.69 32.14 1.48
CA LYS A 20 -0.50 32.88 1.07
C LYS A 20 -0.07 33.73 2.27
N ALA A 21 0.89 33.25 3.05
CA ALA A 21 1.58 34.06 4.04
C ALA A 21 2.90 34.54 3.43
N THR A 22 2.95 35.81 3.05
CA THR A 22 4.18 36.56 2.83
C THR A 22 4.85 36.78 4.18
N GLY A 23 5.90 36.02 4.46
CA GLY A 23 6.77 36.18 5.62
C GLY A 23 8.23 36.10 5.18
N THR A 24 8.94 37.20 5.29
CA THR A 24 10.36 37.38 4.98
C THR A 24 11.26 36.44 5.78
N ALA A 25 12.16 35.78 5.04
CA ALA A 25 13.44 35.18 5.40
C ALA A 25 13.76 34.92 6.89
N SER A 26 13.90 33.64 7.21
CA SER A 26 15.07 33.18 7.96
C SER A 26 15.67 32.03 7.17
N HIS A 27 16.89 32.20 6.66
CA HIS A 27 17.65 31.13 6.03
C HIS A 27 18.07 30.14 7.11
N VAL A 28 17.13 29.27 7.51
CA VAL A 28 17.49 28.04 8.20
C VAL A 28 18.27 27.23 7.18
N ARG A 29 19.56 27.04 7.46
CA ARG A 29 20.45 26.17 6.71
C ARG A 29 19.75 24.83 6.56
N HIS A 30 19.20 24.56 5.37
CA HIS A 30 18.68 23.26 5.01
C HIS A 30 19.89 22.33 5.00
N VAL A 31 20.17 21.70 6.13
CA VAL A 31 20.84 20.42 6.12
C VAL A 31 19.87 19.53 5.35
N PRO A 32 20.24 18.97 4.19
CA PRO A 32 19.42 17.95 3.57
C PRO A 32 19.35 16.82 4.58
N VAL A 33 18.22 16.72 5.29
CA VAL A 33 17.79 15.44 5.83
C VAL A 33 17.52 14.63 4.58
N GLU A 34 18.51 13.83 4.18
CA GLU A 34 18.27 12.74 3.26
C GLU A 34 17.19 11.91 3.94
N LEU A 35 15.95 12.07 3.45
CA LEU A 35 14.93 11.12 3.76
C LEU A 35 15.49 9.80 3.23
N PRO A 36 15.54 8.74 4.05
CA PRO A 36 15.88 7.41 3.56
C PRO A 36 15.10 7.18 2.27
N ALA A 37 15.76 6.61 1.25
CA ALA A 37 15.02 6.14 0.08
C ALA A 37 13.85 5.27 0.59
N ASP A 38 12.75 5.18 -0.14
CA ASP A 38 11.58 4.37 0.27
C ASP A 38 11.96 2.91 0.61
N ASP A 39 13.17 2.49 0.22
CA ASP A 39 13.83 1.20 0.45
C ASP A 39 14.47 1.03 1.85
N GLU A 40 14.61 2.09 2.65
CA GLU A 40 15.28 2.08 3.98
C GLU A 40 14.31 1.99 5.17
N VAL A 41 13.02 1.76 4.91
CA VAL A 41 12.03 1.44 5.95
C VAL A 41 12.00 -0.08 6.18
N LEU A 42 12.63 -0.53 7.26
CA LEU A 42 12.54 -1.93 7.70
C LEU A 42 11.12 -2.23 8.19
N LEU A 43 10.32 -2.86 7.34
CA LEU A 43 9.02 -3.44 7.71
C LEU A 43 9.19 -4.44 8.87
N ASP A 44 8.14 -4.60 9.69
CA ASP A 44 8.02 -5.68 10.69
C ASP A 44 8.58 -7.00 10.18
N ALA A 45 9.05 -7.83 11.13
CA ALA A 45 9.66 -9.15 10.91
C ALA A 45 9.13 -9.81 9.64
N PRO A 46 10.03 -10.24 8.73
CA PRO A 46 9.62 -10.84 7.47
C PRO A 46 8.67 -11.98 7.78
N ASP A 47 7.45 -11.86 7.27
CA ASP A 47 6.47 -12.91 7.41
C ASP A 47 6.94 -14.12 6.61
N ASP A 48 7.19 -15.22 7.31
CA ASP A 48 7.75 -16.46 6.79
C ASP A 48 6.89 -17.06 5.66
N VAL A 49 5.63 -16.64 5.54
CA VAL A 49 4.69 -17.17 4.54
C VAL A 49 4.88 -16.51 3.17
N LEU A 50 5.26 -15.23 3.11
CA LEU A 50 5.37 -14.51 1.83
C LEU A 50 6.64 -14.89 1.05
N GLY A 51 7.74 -15.16 1.77
CA GLY A 51 9.04 -15.49 1.15
C GLY A 51 8.95 -16.65 0.16
N PRO A 52 8.44 -17.83 0.56
CA PRO A 52 8.26 -18.98 -0.33
C PRO A 52 7.38 -18.69 -1.55
N ALA A 53 6.32 -17.88 -1.38
CA ALA A 53 5.45 -17.49 -2.49
C ALA A 53 6.17 -16.61 -3.53
N LEU A 54 7.07 -15.72 -3.08
CA LEU A 54 7.90 -14.91 -3.98
C LEU A 54 8.98 -15.74 -4.67
N VAL A 55 9.52 -16.76 -4.01
CA VAL A 55 10.46 -17.71 -4.63
C VAL A 55 9.76 -18.50 -5.74
N GLY A 56 8.57 -19.07 -5.46
CA GLY A 56 7.78 -19.76 -6.48
C GLY A 56 7.42 -18.83 -7.65
N ALA A 57 7.02 -17.59 -7.37
CA ALA A 57 6.79 -16.59 -8.40
C ALA A 57 8.03 -16.28 -9.23
N ALA A 58 9.23 -16.27 -8.64
CA ALA A 58 10.48 -16.08 -9.36
C ALA A 58 10.81 -17.25 -10.30
N ASP A 59 10.35 -18.46 -9.98
CA ASP A 59 10.42 -19.64 -10.84
C ASP A 59 9.28 -19.68 -11.89
N GLY A 60 8.41 -18.67 -11.91
CA GLY A 60 7.28 -18.56 -12.83
C GLY A 60 6.00 -19.24 -12.34
N ASP A 61 5.93 -19.70 -11.09
CA ASP A 61 4.72 -20.28 -10.50
C ASP A 61 3.84 -19.21 -9.86
N HIS A 62 2.67 -19.00 -10.45
CA HIS A 62 1.63 -18.08 -9.96
C HIS A 62 0.81 -18.70 -8.80
N THR A 63 0.81 -20.02 -8.67
CA THR A 63 -0.07 -20.77 -7.77
C THR A 63 0.17 -20.42 -6.31
N ALA A 64 1.43 -20.41 -5.87
CA ALA A 64 1.78 -20.13 -4.47
C ALA A 64 1.31 -18.75 -4.01
N ALA A 65 1.47 -17.72 -4.85
CA ALA A 65 0.98 -16.38 -4.55
C ALA A 65 -0.56 -16.30 -4.61
N ALA A 66 -1.20 -17.02 -5.53
CA ALA A 66 -2.66 -17.03 -5.66
C ALA A 66 -3.31 -17.68 -4.44
N ASP A 67 -2.75 -18.81 -3.99
CA ASP A 67 -3.18 -19.55 -2.80
C ASP A 67 -2.99 -18.73 -1.52
N LEU A 68 -1.87 -18.01 -1.41
CA LEU A 68 -1.65 -17.08 -0.30
C LEU A 68 -2.74 -16.00 -0.23
N LEU A 69 -3.05 -15.37 -1.38
CA LEU A 69 -4.12 -14.38 -1.45
C LEU A 69 -5.51 -15.00 -1.22
N ALA A 70 -5.75 -16.24 -1.63
CA ALA A 70 -6.99 -16.95 -1.34
C ALA A 70 -7.12 -17.26 0.16
N ALA A 71 -6.04 -17.68 0.81
CA ALA A 71 -5.99 -17.95 2.25
C ALA A 71 -6.35 -16.70 3.06
N THR A 72 -5.76 -15.53 2.73
CA THR A 72 -6.09 -14.27 3.42
C THR A 72 -7.56 -13.89 3.32
N ARG A 73 -8.23 -14.18 2.19
CA ARG A 73 -9.68 -13.97 2.05
C ARG A 73 -10.48 -14.91 2.93
N ARG A 74 -10.09 -16.19 3.00
CA ARG A 74 -10.79 -17.20 3.81
C ARG A 74 -10.69 -16.91 5.30
N THR A 75 -9.55 -16.39 5.76
CA THR A 75 -9.30 -16.11 7.18
C THR A 75 -9.67 -14.69 7.61
N GLY A 76 -10.00 -13.80 6.66
CA GLY A 76 -10.27 -12.39 6.95
C GLY A 76 -9.03 -11.58 7.35
N ALA A 77 -7.83 -12.04 6.98
CA ALA A 77 -6.56 -11.40 7.32
C ALA A 77 -6.24 -10.22 6.36
N TRP A 78 -7.04 -9.16 6.41
CA TRP A 78 -6.99 -8.05 5.44
C TRP A 78 -5.70 -7.21 5.54
N GLU A 79 -5.15 -7.05 6.74
CA GLU A 79 -3.89 -6.34 6.97
C GLU A 79 -2.70 -7.09 6.33
N HIS A 80 -2.69 -8.42 6.45
CA HIS A 80 -1.70 -9.28 5.80
C HIS A 80 -1.89 -9.23 4.28
N ARG A 81 -3.13 -9.30 3.82
CA ARG A 81 -3.46 -9.23 2.39
C ARG A 81 -2.92 -7.94 1.76
N ASP A 82 -3.18 -6.80 2.35
CA ASP A 82 -2.74 -5.50 1.83
C ASP A 82 -1.21 -5.44 1.75
N ARG A 83 -0.51 -5.93 2.78
CA ARG A 83 0.96 -6.03 2.81
C ARG A 83 1.49 -6.98 1.72
N TYR A 84 0.90 -8.16 1.55
CA TYR A 84 1.32 -9.12 0.53
C TYR A 84 1.07 -8.59 -0.88
N VAL A 85 -0.08 -7.96 -1.13
CA VAL A 85 -0.41 -7.38 -2.44
C VAL A 85 0.58 -6.29 -2.82
N ARG A 86 0.97 -5.40 -1.90
CA ARG A 86 1.99 -4.37 -2.19
C ARG A 86 3.33 -4.98 -2.58
N ARG A 87 3.79 -6.00 -1.86
CA ARG A 87 5.07 -6.67 -2.16
C ARG A 87 5.02 -7.48 -3.45
N LEU A 88 3.92 -8.19 -3.72
CA LEU A 88 3.70 -8.88 -5.00
C LEU A 88 3.62 -7.89 -6.17
N ALA A 89 2.99 -6.73 -5.99
CA ALA A 89 2.97 -5.69 -7.02
C ALA A 89 4.36 -5.11 -7.30
N ALA A 90 5.18 -4.90 -6.26
CA ALA A 90 6.57 -4.48 -6.42
C ALA A 90 7.41 -5.54 -7.16
N PHE A 91 7.20 -6.83 -6.86
CA PHE A 91 7.79 -7.95 -7.59
C PHE A 91 7.35 -7.99 -9.06
N ALA A 92 6.05 -7.90 -9.32
CA ALA A 92 5.49 -7.98 -10.67
C ALA A 92 5.95 -6.80 -11.54
N ARG A 93 6.14 -5.62 -10.94
CA ARG A 93 6.68 -4.45 -11.64
C ARG A 93 8.09 -4.67 -12.19
N SER A 94 8.93 -5.50 -11.55
CA SER A 94 10.27 -5.83 -12.04
C SER A 94 10.31 -7.01 -13.01
N ARG A 95 9.18 -7.70 -13.20
CA ARG A 95 9.01 -8.88 -14.06
C ARG A 95 7.71 -8.78 -14.86
N PRO A 96 7.67 -7.93 -15.90
CA PRO A 96 6.47 -7.68 -16.68
C PRO A 96 5.89 -8.95 -17.30
N GLU A 97 6.73 -9.90 -17.73
CA GLU A 97 6.30 -11.19 -18.29
C GLU A 97 5.53 -12.04 -17.28
N TRP A 98 5.90 -11.98 -16.01
CA TRP A 98 5.18 -12.67 -14.95
C TRP A 98 3.82 -12.02 -14.71
N LEU A 99 3.78 -10.68 -14.72
CA LEU A 99 2.54 -9.91 -14.58
C LEU A 99 1.59 -10.14 -15.75
N ASP A 100 2.11 -10.24 -16.98
CA ASP A 100 1.31 -10.51 -18.17
C ASP A 100 0.67 -11.92 -18.13
N ALA A 101 1.35 -12.87 -17.49
CA ALA A 101 0.86 -14.24 -17.29
C ALA A 101 -0.02 -14.40 -16.04
N TRP A 102 -0.10 -13.39 -15.17
CA TRP A 102 -0.81 -13.40 -13.89
C TRP A 102 -2.29 -13.00 -14.02
#